data_AF-A0A943K0D7-F1
#
_entry.id   AF-A0A943K0D7-F1
#
_cell.length_a   1.000
_cell.length_b   1.000
_cell.length_c   1.000
_cell.angle_alpha   90.00
_cell.angle_beta   90.00
_cell.angle_gamma   90.00
#
_symmetry.space_group_name_H-M   'P 1'
#
loop_
_entity.id
_entity.type
_entity.pdbx_description
1 polymer ?
#
loop_
_entity_poly.entity_id
_entity_poly.type
_entity_poly.pdbx_seq_one_letter_code
_entity_poly.pdbx_strand_id
1 'polypeptide(L)' 'MLSPSGDIIKAGDDWHMGHKPGYEFRKHQKSAERRGITRKQFLDEYNNPDHYRPELPKDNLSHKHEAPEDLDFYP' A
#
# COMPACT_ATOMS: atom_id res chain seq x y z
N MET A 1 15.74 -0.04 -8.52
CA MET A 1 14.30 -0.37 -8.41
C MET A 1 13.51 0.69 -9.17
N LEU A 2 12.25 0.46 -9.52
CA LEU A 2 11.42 1.48 -10.18
C LEU A 2 10.33 1.94 -9.22
N SER A 3 10.10 3.26 -9.18
CA SER A 3 8.92 3.87 -8.59
C SER A 3 7.71 3.65 -9.52
N PRO A 4 6.45 3.76 -9.05
CA PRO A 4 5.27 3.54 -9.89
C PRO A 4 5.15 4.50 -11.09
N SER A 5 5.78 5.68 -11.00
CA SER A 5 5.92 6.65 -12.09
C SER A 5 6.86 6.19 -13.22
N GLY A 6 7.63 5.12 -13.00
CA GLY A 6 8.69 4.66 -13.90
C GLY A 6 10.06 5.23 -13.58
N ASP A 7 10.16 6.13 -12.61
CA ASP A 7 11.44 6.69 -12.18
C ASP A 7 12.34 5.63 -11.52
N ILE A 8 13.64 5.68 -11.82
CA ILE A 8 14.63 4.80 -11.19
C ILE A 8 14.92 5.28 -9.77
N ILE A 9 14.68 4.41 -8.79
CA ILE A 9 15.16 4.55 -7.41
C ILE A 9 16.61 4.06 -7.37
N LYS A 10 17.53 4.97 -7.08
CA LYS A 10 18.97 4.76 -6.98
C LYS A 10 19.38 4.51 -5.53
N ALA A 11 20.58 3.97 -5.35
CA ALA A 11 21.18 3.86 -4.03
C ALA A 11 21.42 5.25 -3.44
N GLY A 12 20.95 5.48 -2.21
CA GLY A 12 21.04 6.77 -1.52
C GLY A 12 19.83 7.69 -1.72
N ASP A 13 18.88 7.32 -2.59
CA ASP A 13 17.61 8.04 -2.66
C ASP A 13 16.76 7.75 -1.41
N ASP A 14 16.06 8.78 -0.93
CA ASP A 14 14.95 8.58 0.00
C ASP A 14 13.84 7.85 -0.74
N TRP A 15 13.47 6.68 -0.24
CA TRP A 15 12.38 5.87 -0.77
C TRP A 15 11.43 5.49 0.37
N HIS A 16 10.17 5.28 0.01
CA HIS A 16 9.11 4.87 0.91
C HIS A 16 8.66 3.46 0.57
N MET A 17 8.27 2.71 1.60
CA MET A 17 7.52 1.47 1.46
C MET A 17 6.03 1.80 1.23
N GLY A 18 5.66 2.00 -0.04
CA GLY A 18 4.28 2.28 -0.45
C GLY A 18 3.45 1.01 -0.57
N HIS A 19 2.12 1.13 -0.54
CA HIS A 19 1.22 -0.02 -0.77
C HIS A 19 1.09 -0.28 -2.27
N LYS A 20 1.00 -1.55 -2.64
CA LYS A 20 0.55 -1.94 -3.97
C LYS A 20 -0.92 -1.52 -4.15
N PRO A 21 -1.36 -1.19 -5.38
CA PRO A 21 -2.74 -0.80 -5.64
C PRO A 21 -3.70 -1.89 -5.15
N GLY A 22 -4.75 -1.51 -4.41
CA GLY A 22 -5.76 -2.40 -3.84
C GLY A 22 -5.44 -2.90 -2.43
N TYR A 23 -4.23 -2.61 -1.91
CA TYR A 23 -3.82 -2.90 -0.54
C TYR A 23 -3.70 -1.64 0.33
N GLU A 24 -4.30 -0.52 -0.08
CA GLU A 24 -4.23 0.74 0.66
C GLU A 24 -4.83 0.61 2.07
N PHE A 25 -4.23 1.31 3.04
CA PHE A 25 -4.68 1.30 4.44
C PHE A 25 -6.18 1.59 4.60
N ARG A 26 -6.72 2.55 3.85
CA ARG A 26 -8.14 2.92 3.90
C ARG A 26 -9.07 1.77 3.49
N LYS A 27 -8.63 0.88 2.60
CA LYS A 27 -9.41 -0.28 2.16
C LYS A 27 -9.38 -1.37 3.23
N HIS A 28 -8.20 -1.66 3.79
CA HIS A 28 -8.08 -2.57 4.93
C HIS A 28 -8.94 -2.13 6.11
N GLN A 29 -8.93 -0.83 6.43
CA GLN A 29 -9.74 -0.28 7.52
C GLN A 29 -11.24 -0.55 7.31
N LYS A 30 -11.76 -0.32 6.09
CA LYS A 30 -13.15 -0.62 5.74
C LYS A 30 -13.44 -2.12 5.79
N SER A 31 -12.56 -2.95 5.25
CA SER A 31 -12.66 -4.41 5.31
C SER A 31 -12.69 -4.92 6.76
N ALA A 32 -11.81 -4.39 7.61
CA ALA A 32 -11.71 -4.75 9.01
C ALA A 32 -12.97 -4.39 9.81
N GLU A 33 -13.56 -3.22 9.54
CA GLU A 33 -14.84 -2.80 10.13
C GLU A 33 -15.97 -3.74 9.69
N ARG A 34 -16.08 -4.07 8.39
CA ARG A 34 -17.09 -5.00 7.89
C ARG A 34 -16.96 -6.41 8.48
N ARG A 35 -15.73 -6.89 8.62
CA ARG A 35 -15.42 -8.26 9.07
C ARG A 35 -15.33 -8.40 10.59
N GLY A 36 -15.23 -7.29 11.33
CA GLY A 36 -15.05 -7.31 12.79
C GLY A 36 -13.75 -8.00 13.23
N ILE A 37 -12.67 -7.87 12.46
CA ILE A 37 -11.41 -8.58 12.78
C ILE A 37 -10.71 -7.98 14.00
N THR A 38 -9.92 -8.82 14.67
CA THR A 38 -9.09 -8.38 15.79
C THR A 38 -7.95 -7.47 15.33
N ARG A 39 -7.41 -6.65 16.24
CA ARG A 39 -6.19 -5.88 15.99
C ARG A 39 -5.02 -6.77 15.54
N LYS A 40 -4.90 -7.97 16.09
CA LYS A 40 -3.86 -8.91 15.68
C LYS A 40 -4.01 -9.31 14.21
N GLN A 41 -5.21 -9.74 13.80
CA GLN A 41 -5.49 -10.07 12.40
C GLN A 41 -5.26 -8.86 11.48
N PHE A 42 -5.69 -7.66 11.90
CA PHE A 42 -5.45 -6.44 11.14
C PHE A 42 -3.95 -6.23 10.89
N LEU A 43 -3.12 -6.35 11.93
CA LEU A 43 -1.67 -6.16 11.83
C LEU A 43 -0.99 -7.28 11.03
N ASP A 44 -1.43 -8.53 11.19
CA ASP A 44 -0.89 -9.66 10.43
C ASP A 44 -1.17 -9.48 8.93
N GLU A 45 -2.37 -9.07 8.54
CA GLU A 45 -2.73 -8.76 7.15
C GLU A 45 -2.04 -7.48 6.64
N TYR A 46 -1.94 -6.44 7.46
CA TYR A 46 -1.35 -5.15 7.09
C TYR A 46 0.16 -5.25 6.89
N ASN A 47 0.86 -6.02 7.72
CA ASN A 47 2.32 -6.13 7.68
C ASN A 47 2.82 -7.18 6.68
N ASN A 48 1.95 -7.76 5.84
CA ASN A 48 2.38 -8.68 4.81
C ASN A 48 3.28 -7.96 3.79
N PRO A 49 4.57 -8.32 3.64
CA PRO A 49 5.49 -7.65 2.73
C PRO A 49 5.06 -7.70 1.26
N ASP A 50 4.25 -8.70 0.88
CA ASP A 50 3.73 -8.82 -0.48
C ASP A 50 2.76 -7.69 -0.86
N HIS A 51 2.23 -6.95 0.12
CA HIS A 51 1.33 -5.82 -0.10
C HIS A 51 2.07 -4.51 -0.40
N TYR A 52 3.40 -4.50 -0.35
CA TYR A 52 4.20 -3.27 -0.47
C TYR A 52 5.09 -3.25 -1.71
N ARG A 53 5.45 -2.05 -2.16
CA ARG A 53 6.42 -1.79 -3.23
C ARG A 53 7.28 -0.57 -2.88
N PRO A 54 8.53 -0.50 -3.36
CA PRO A 54 9.34 0.69 -3.21
C PRO A 54 8.78 1.83 -4.06
N GLU A 55 8.69 3.03 -3.48
CA GLU A 55 8.21 4.23 -4.16
C GLU A 55 9.06 5.44 -3.78
N LEU A 56 9.21 6.41 -4.68
CA LEU A 56 9.74 7.72 -4.30
C LEU A 56 8.71 8.47 -3.44
N PRO A 57 9.14 9.35 -2.50
CA PRO A 57 8.25 10.11 -1.65
C PRO A 57 7.16 10.87 -2.41
N LYS A 58 7.53 11.47 -3.56
CA LYS A 58 6.60 12.20 -4.42
C LYS A 58 5.47 11.32 -4.99
N ASP A 59 5.73 10.04 -5.21
CA ASP A 59 4.76 9.12 -5.79
C ASP A 59 3.83 8.59 -4.71
N ASN A 60 4.40 8.14 -3.58
CA ASN A 60 3.65 7.64 -2.42
C ASN A 60 2.69 8.69 -1.84
N LEU A 61 3.18 9.93 -1.67
CA LEU A 61 2.38 11.02 -1.09
C LEU A 61 1.34 11.61 -2.05
N SER A 62 1.44 11.33 -3.34
CA SER A 62 0.53 11.90 -4.34
C SER A 62 -0.80 11.16 -4.45
N HIS A 63 -0.89 9.93 -3.93
CA HIS A 63 -2.01 9.01 -4.11
C HIS A 63 -2.36 8.67 -5.58
N LYS A 64 -1.59 9.15 -6.56
CA LYS A 64 -1.89 8.98 -8.00
C LYS A 64 -1.84 7.54 -8.48
N HIS A 65 -1.11 6.70 -7.76
CA HIS A 65 -0.88 5.30 -8.09
C HIS A 65 -1.60 4.34 -7.15
N GLU A 66 -2.58 4.85 -6.39
CA GLU A 66 -3.56 4.02 -5.68
C GLU A 66 -4.55 3.38 -6.67
N ALA A 67 -5.21 2.33 -6.22
CA ALA A 67 -6.25 1.66 -6.98
C ALA A 67 -7.56 2.47 -7.04
N PRO A 68 -8.36 2.24 -8.10
CA PRO A 68 -9.78 2.63 -8.13
C PRO A 68 -10.53 2.16 -6.89
N GLU A 69 -11.64 2.83 -6.55
CA GLU A 69 -12.36 2.54 -5.29
C GLU A 69 -12.87 1.10 -5.20
N ASP A 70 -13.29 0.52 -6.33
CA ASP A 70 -13.86 -0.82 -6.46
C ASP A 70 -12.83 -1.96 -6.44
N LEU A 71 -11.54 -1.66 -6.63
CA LEU A 71 -10.48 -2.67 -6.53
C LEU A 71 -9.97 -2.77 -5.09
N ASP A 72 -10.51 -3.70 -4.30
CA ASP A 72 -10.12 -3.99 -2.92
C ASP A 72 -9.66 -5.46 -2.82
N PHE A 73 -8.40 -5.67 -2.41
CA PHE A 73 -7.84 -7.01 -2.23
C PHE A 73 -7.95 -7.53 -0.80
N TYR A 74 -8.41 -6.71 0.14
CA TYR A 74 -8.74 -7.20 1.47
C TYR A 74 -10.08 -7.96 1.44
N PRO A 75 -10.22 -9.07 2.20
CA PRO A 75 -11.44 -9.87 2.21
C PRO A 75 -12.73 -9.12 2.61
#